data_AF-A0A9X4B2U8-F1
#
_entry.id   AF-A0A9X4B2U8-F1
#
_cell.length_a   1.000
_cell.length_b   1.000
_cell.length_c   1.000
_cell.angle_alpha   90.00
_cell.angle_beta   90.00
_cell.angle_gamma   90.00
#
_symmetry.space_group_name_H-M   'P 1'
#
loop_
_entity.id
_entity.type
_entity.pdbx_description
1 polymer ?
#
loop_
_entity_poly.entity_id
_entity_poly.type
_entity_poly.pdbx_seq_one_letter_code
_entity_poly.pdbx_strand_id
1 'polypeptide(L)' 'MVNNRLKEIRMKEYMMNSSEFSKVIGISLSTYSQIESNKQQGNIDTILKIAKALNRKVEEIWFLID' A
#
# COMPACT_ATOMS: atom_id res chain seq x y z
N MET A 1 12.50 5.67 10.13
CA MET A 1 12.10 5.71 8.70
C MET A 1 10.65 5.25 8.54
N VAL A 2 9.88 5.79 7.58
CA VAL A 2 8.50 5.30 7.31
C VAL A 2 8.58 3.95 6.59
N ASN A 3 7.80 2.98 7.06
CA ASN A 3 7.62 1.67 6.41
C ASN A 3 6.12 1.36 6.24
N ASN A 4 5.79 0.37 5.42
CA ASN A 4 4.42 -0.03 5.12
C ASN A 4 4.20 -1.55 5.20
N ARG A 5 2.94 -1.94 5.41
CA ARG A 5 2.48 -3.33 5.50
C ARG A 5 1.80 -3.83 4.22
N LEU A 6 1.90 -3.11 3.10
CA LEU A 6 1.15 -3.45 1.89
C LEU A 6 1.46 -4.85 1.38
N LYS A 7 2.74 -5.26 1.42
CA LYS A 7 3.15 -6.62 1.04
C LYS A 7 2.50 -7.69 1.91
N GLU A 8 2.42 -7.44 3.21
CA GLU A 8 1.80 -8.36 4.16
C GLU A 8 0.29 -8.45 3.93
N ILE A 9 -0.39 -7.31 3.81
CA ILE A 9 -1.82 -7.23 3.52
C ILE A 9 -2.14 -7.95 2.20
N ARG A 10 -1.38 -7.67 1.13
CA ARG A 10 -1.57 -8.29 -0.17
C ARG A 10 -1.42 -9.81 -0.12
N MET A 11 -0.39 -10.31 0.56
CA MET A 11 -0.07 -11.75 0.57
C MET A 11 -0.95 -12.54 1.55
N LYS A 12 -1.31 -11.96 2.70
CA LYS A 12 -2.08 -12.66 3.74
C LYS A 12 -3.60 -12.54 3.56
N GLU A 13 -4.09 -11.36 3.19
CA GLU A 13 -5.54 -11.10 3.17
C GLU A 13 -6.12 -11.29 1.77
N TYR A 14 -5.44 -10.78 0.74
CA TYR A 14 -5.94 -10.80 -0.63
C TYR A 14 -5.42 -11.99 -1.43
N MET A 15 -4.23 -12.51 -1.10
CA MET A 15 -3.53 -13.57 -1.84
C MET A 15 -3.40 -13.28 -3.34
N MET A 16 -3.22 -12.00 -3.68
CA MET A 16 -3.18 -11.51 -5.06
C MET A 16 -1.76 -11.18 -5.50
N ASN A 17 -1.51 -11.24 -6.80
CA ASN A 17 -0.30 -10.66 -7.36
C ASN A 17 -0.36 -9.12 -7.35
N SER A 18 0.79 -8.45 -7.48
CA SER A 18 0.86 -6.99 -7.40
C SER A 18 0.02 -6.26 -8.45
N SER A 19 -0.20 -6.88 -9.62
CA SER A 19 -1.01 -6.31 -10.70
C SER A 19 -2.49 -6.30 -10.34
N GLU A 20 -3.01 -7.44 -9.87
CA GLU A 20 -4.39 -7.56 -9.37
C GLU A 20 -4.62 -6.62 -8.19
N PHE A 21 -3.72 -6.62 -7.22
CA PHE A 21 -3.86 -5.79 -6.03
C PHE A 21 -3.83 -4.29 -6.34
N SER A 22 -2.98 -3.86 -7.28
CA SER A 22 -2.95 -2.46 -7.72
C SER A 22 -4.29 -1.99 -8.30
N LYS A 23 -5.03 -2.89 -8.97
CA LYS A 23 -6.38 -2.59 -9.50
C LYS A 23 -7.40 -2.48 -8.36
N VAL A 24 -7.31 -3.34 -7.35
CA VAL A 24 -8.19 -3.30 -6.16
C VAL A 24 -8.03 -1.98 -5.40
N ILE A 25 -6.80 -1.54 -5.16
CA ILE A 25 -6.53 -0.29 -4.43
C ILE A 25 -6.63 0.97 -5.32
N GLY A 26 -6.86 0.80 -6.63
CA GLY A 26 -7.11 1.89 -7.57
C GLY A 26 -5.88 2.74 -7.90
N ILE A 27 -4.69 2.15 -7.96
CA ILE A 27 -3.43 2.84 -8.35
C ILE A 27 -2.69 2.07 -9.44
N SER A 28 -1.71 2.71 -10.08
CA SER A 28 -0.89 2.04 -11.09
C SER A 28 0.03 0.99 -10.46
N LEU A 29 0.32 -0.10 -11.19
CA LEU A 29 1.25 -1.14 -10.74
C LEU A 29 2.65 -0.59 -10.43
N SER A 30 3.14 0.38 -11.21
CA SER A 30 4.45 1.00 -10.97
C SER A 30 4.44 1.78 -9.65
N THR A 31 3.44 2.62 -9.42
CA THR A 31 3.26 3.33 -8.14
C THR A 31 3.17 2.35 -6.98
N TYR A 32 2.35 1.31 -7.10
CA TYR A 32 2.22 0.28 -6.09
C TYR A 32 3.56 -0.38 -5.74
N SER A 33 4.32 -0.79 -6.75
CA SER A 33 5.62 -1.46 -6.56
C SER A 33 6.65 -0.57 -5.86
N GLN A 34 6.68 0.73 -6.19
CA GLN A 34 7.56 1.70 -5.50
C GLN A 34 7.18 1.87 -4.02
N ILE A 35 5.87 1.88 -3.72
CA ILE A 35 5.37 1.97 -2.35
C ILE A 35 5.63 0.68 -1.58
N GLU A 36 5.26 -0.48 -2.12
CA GLU A 36 5.48 -1.79 -1.47
C GLU A 36 6.96 -2.01 -1.12
N SER A 37 7.88 -1.54 -1.97
CA SER A 37 9.33 -1.64 -1.75
C SER A 37 9.94 -0.50 -0.92
N ASN A 38 9.13 0.41 -0.38
CA ASN A 38 9.55 1.62 0.35
C ASN A 38 10.49 2.55 -0.43
N LYS A 39 10.57 2.43 -1.76
CA LYS A 39 11.33 3.37 -2.61
C LYS A 39 10.68 4.75 -2.65
N GLN A 40 9.36 4.82 -2.50
CA GLN A 40 8.57 6.04 -2.43
C GLN A 40 7.33 5.79 -1.57
N GLN A 41 6.93 6.69 -0.67
CA GLN A 41 5.72 6.47 0.16
C GLN A 41 4.40 6.84 -0.54
N GLY A 42 4.48 7.54 -1.67
CA GLY A 42 3.33 8.19 -2.30
C GLY A 42 3.05 9.56 -1.66
N ASN A 43 2.23 10.37 -2.33
CA ASN A 43 1.71 11.60 -1.74
C ASN A 43 0.51 11.30 -0.83
N ILE A 44 0.05 12.30 -0.08
CA ILE A 44 -1.09 12.19 0.84
C ILE A 44 -2.33 11.65 0.12
N ASP A 45 -2.63 12.13 -1.10
CA ASP A 45 -3.75 11.61 -1.90
C ASP A 45 -3.66 10.11 -2.19
N THR A 46 -2.47 9.61 -2.54
CA THR A 46 -2.26 8.19 -2.84
C THR A 46 -2.41 7.35 -1.57
N ILE A 47 -1.82 7.79 -0.48
CA ILE A 47 -1.91 7.12 0.83
C ILE A 47 -3.38 7.03 1.27
N LEU A 48 -4.13 8.13 1.20
CA LEU A 48 -5.55 8.17 1.56
C LEU A 48 -6.42 7.33 0.63
N LYS A 49 -6.13 7.31 -0.69
CA LYS A 49 -6.85 6.44 -1.65
C LYS A 49 -6.66 4.96 -1.30
N ILE A 50 -5.43 4.55 -1.02
CA ILE A 50 -5.12 3.17 -0.65
C ILE A 50 -5.79 2.81 0.68
N ALA A 51 -5.69 3.68 1.69
CA ALA A 51 -6.34 3.48 2.98
C ALA A 51 -7.86 3.31 2.85
N LYS A 52 -8.49 4.16 2.03
CA LYS A 52 -9.92 4.07 1.71
C LYS A 52 -10.27 2.77 0.97
N ALA A 53 -9.47 2.37 -0.01
CA ALA A 53 -9.72 1.14 -0.78
C ALA A 53 -9.56 -0.13 0.05
N LEU A 54 -8.63 -0.12 1.02
CA LEU A 54 -8.44 -1.20 1.98
C LEU A 54 -9.40 -1.12 3.19
N ASN A 55 -10.21 -0.07 3.27
CA ASN A 55 -11.10 0.21 4.41
C ASN A 55 -10.35 0.16 5.76
N ARG A 56 -9.16 0.74 5.80
CA ARG A 56 -8.25 0.75 6.96
C ARG A 56 -7.72 2.14 7.24
N LYS A 57 -7.28 2.38 8.48
CA LYS A 57 -6.59 3.63 8.80
C LYS A 57 -5.19 3.64 8.18
N VAL A 58 -4.70 4.82 7.86
CA VAL A 58 -3.34 5.02 7.33
C VAL A 58 -2.30 4.41 8.28
N GLU A 59 -2.49 4.57 9.59
CA GLU A 59 -1.58 4.07 10.64
C GLU A 59 -1.55 2.53 10.74
N GLU A 60 -2.57 1.83 10.24
CA GLU A 60 -2.57 0.36 10.17
C GLU A 60 -1.76 -0.15 8.99
N ILE A 61 -1.55 0.69 7.97
CA ILE A 61 -0.83 0.36 6.74
C ILE A 61 0.59 0.90 6.80
N TRP A 62 0.79 2.13 7.27
CA TRP A 62 2.08 2.80 7.38
C TRP A 62 2.45 3.05 8.84
N PHE A 63 3.72 2.86 9.16
CA PHE A 63 4.25 3.02 10.51
C PHE A 63 5.67 3.59 10.47
N LEU A 64 6.09 4.19 11.57
CA LEU A 64 7.46 4.66 11.77
C LEU A 64 8.30 3.55 12.41
N ILE A 65 9.47 3.30 11.83
CA ILE A 65 10.53 2.49 12.44
C ILE A 65 11.50 3.46 13.10
N ASP A 66 11.79 3.24 14.39
CA ASP A 66 12.83 3.94 15.14
C ASP A 66 14.23 3.63 14.61
#